data_AF-A0A920FJP2-F1
#
_entry.id   AF-A0A920FJP2-F1
#
_cell.length_a   1.000
_cell.length_b   1.000
_cell.length_c   1.000
_cell.angle_alpha   90.00
_cell.angle_beta   90.00
_cell.angle_gamma   90.00
#
_symmetry.space_group_name_H-M   'P 1'
#
loop_
_entity.id
_entity.type
_entity.pdbx_description
1 polymer ?
#
loop_
_entity_poly.entity_id
_entity_poly.type
_entity_poly.pdbx_seq_one_letter_code
_entity_poly.pdbx_strand_id
1 'polypeptide(L)' 'MKPEVWQNDDQKNNLTENEKIIFDTLSKNKKMDLVELKNLSGLSNKQWDKSIKSLGKQGLTKVVKTDDSLTVEIL' A
#
# COMPACT_ATOMS: atom_id res chain seq x y z
N MET A 1 3.93 -5.04 29.95
CA MET A 1 4.61 -5.02 28.65
C MET A 1 4.21 -3.73 27.95
N LYS A 2 5.19 -2.93 27.49
CA LYS A 2 4.92 -1.65 26.82
C LYS A 2 4.35 -1.97 25.42
N PRO A 3 3.20 -1.43 25.02
CA PRO A 3 2.81 -1.49 23.62
C PRO A 3 3.78 -0.62 22.83
N GLU A 4 4.51 -1.23 21.91
CA GLU A 4 5.40 -0.55 20.98
C GLU A 4 4.57 0.38 20.11
N VAL A 5 4.65 1.68 20.38
CA VAL A 5 4.08 2.72 19.53
C VAL A 5 4.94 2.77 18.27
N TRP A 6 4.40 2.31 17.13
CA TRP A 6 5.00 2.60 15.84
C TRP A 6 4.85 4.09 15.54
N GLN A 7 5.73 4.91 16.13
CA GLN A 7 5.99 6.27 15.66
C GLN A 7 6.60 6.17 14.27
N ASN A 8 6.00 6.85 13.29
CA ASN A 8 6.66 7.26 12.06
C ASN A 8 6.13 8.65 11.64
N ASP A 9 6.30 9.62 12.54
CA ASP A 9 6.42 11.03 12.15
C ASP A 9 7.69 11.13 11.30
N ASP A 10 7.54 11.16 9.96
CA ASP A 10 8.52 11.59 8.92
C ASP A 10 8.22 10.99 7.52
N GLN A 11 7.15 10.20 7.34
CA GLN A 11 6.94 9.40 6.13
C GLN A 11 6.41 10.13 4.87
N LYS A 12 6.39 11.47 4.83
CA LYS A 12 5.96 12.16 3.60
C LYS A 12 6.99 12.15 2.47
N ASN A 13 8.26 11.79 2.74
CA ASN A 13 9.35 11.99 1.77
C ASN A 13 10.23 10.76 1.45
N ASN A 14 9.96 9.57 2.01
CA ASN A 14 10.80 8.38 1.80
C ASN A 14 9.98 7.09 1.58
N LEU A 15 9.11 7.10 0.57
CA LEU A 15 8.57 5.86 0.01
C LEU A 15 9.73 5.03 -0.56
N THR A 16 9.84 3.76 -0.17
CA THR A 16 10.78 2.82 -0.78
C THR A 16 10.43 2.56 -2.24
N GLU A 17 11.39 2.07 -3.05
CA GLU A 17 11.18 1.74 -4.47
C GLU A 17 9.87 0.96 -4.70
N ASN A 18 9.64 -0.09 -3.89
CA ASN A 18 8.45 -0.93 -3.97
C ASN A 18 7.17 -0.16 -3.67
N GLU A 19 7.16 0.69 -2.64
CA GLU A 19 5.99 1.49 -2.29
C GLU A 19 5.71 2.55 -3.36
N LYS A 20 6.76 3.16 -3.93
CA LYS A 20 6.62 4.07 -5.07
C LYS A 20 6.02 3.38 -6.27
N ILE A 21 6.44 2.15 -6.58
CA ILE A 21 5.87 1.36 -7.68
C ILE A 21 4.35 1.16 -7.48
N ILE A 22 3.94 0.75 -6.28
CA ILE A 22 2.51 0.55 -5.96
C ILE A 22 1.77 1.90 -6.05
N PHE A 23 2.30 2.94 -5.41
CA PHE A 23 1.67 4.25 -5.33
C PHE A 23 1.57 4.95 -6.69
N ASP A 24 2.58 4.83 -7.55
CA ASP A 24 2.57 5.36 -8.92
C ASP A 24 1.56 4.62 -9.79
N THR A 25 1.54 3.28 -9.71
CA THR A 25 0.55 2.44 -10.42
C THR A 25 -0.87 2.77 -9.97
N LEU A 26 -1.07 2.95 -8.65
CA LEU A 26 -2.36 3.30 -8.09
C LEU A 26 -2.75 4.75 -8.40
N SER A 27 -1.83 5.71 -8.35
CA SER A 27 -2.08 7.12 -8.67
C SER A 27 -2.60 7.30 -10.09
N LYS A 28 -2.11 6.49 -11.04
CA LYS A 28 -2.61 6.48 -12.43
C LYS A 28 -4.05 6.01 -12.54
N ASN A 29 -4.47 5.06 -11.69
CA ASN A 29 -5.79 4.43 -11.74
C ASN A 29 -6.79 4.98 -10.70
N LYS A 30 -6.32 5.76 -9.71
CA LYS A 30 -7.02 6.24 -8.49
C LYS A 30 -7.54 5.14 -7.55
N LYS A 31 -8.08 4.06 -8.11
CA LYS A 31 -8.51 2.84 -7.41
C LYS A 31 -8.32 1.65 -8.33
N MET A 32 -7.93 0.52 -7.77
CA MET A 32 -7.65 -0.69 -8.55
C MET A 32 -7.83 -1.93 -7.69
N ASP A 33 -8.16 -3.05 -8.33
CA ASP A 33 -8.17 -4.35 -7.64
C ASP A 33 -6.78 -4.67 -7.06
N LEU A 34 -6.75 -5.22 -5.86
CA LEU A 34 -5.55 -5.53 -5.10
C LEU A 34 -4.68 -6.55 -5.83
N VAL A 35 -5.31 -7.56 -6.44
CA VAL A 35 -4.64 -8.61 -7.20
C VAL A 35 -4.03 -8.03 -8.46
N GLU A 36 -4.79 -7.19 -9.18
CA GLU A 36 -4.30 -6.49 -10.39
C GLU A 36 -3.13 -5.55 -10.06
N LEU A 37 -3.25 -4.75 -9.00
CA LEU A 37 -2.20 -3.84 -8.54
C LEU A 37 -0.93 -4.60 -8.17
N LYS A 38 -1.08 -5.76 -7.54
CA LYS A 38 0.05 -6.64 -7.21
C LYS A 38 0.71 -7.24 -8.45
N ASN A 39 -0.09 -7.67 -9.42
CA ASN A 39 0.42 -8.22 -10.67
C ASN A 39 1.17 -7.15 -11.47
N LEU A 40 0.63 -5.93 -11.55
CA LEU A 40 1.24 -4.80 -12.26
C LEU A 40 2.52 -4.30 -11.59
N SER A 41 2.55 -4.29 -10.24
CA SER A 41 3.74 -3.87 -9.50
C SER A 41 4.88 -4.90 -9.57
N GLY A 42 4.60 -6.14 -9.99
CA GLY A 42 5.63 -7.18 -10.17
C GLY A 42 6.37 -7.53 -8.88
N LEU A 43 5.78 -7.22 -7.72
CA LEU A 43 6.42 -7.40 -6.41
C LEU A 43 6.27 -8.83 -5.91
N SER A 44 7.28 -9.34 -5.22
CA SER A 44 7.15 -10.60 -4.49
C SER A 44 6.12 -10.51 -3.37
N ASN A 45 5.50 -11.62 -2.98
CA ASN A 45 4.52 -11.68 -1.88
C ASN A 45 5.00 -10.97 -0.60
N LYS A 46 6.30 -11.10 -0.28
CA LYS A 46 6.91 -10.49 0.90
C LYS A 46 7.06 -8.98 0.78
N GLN A 47 7.49 -8.49 -0.39
CA GLN A 47 7.62 -7.05 -0.64
C GLN A 47 6.25 -6.39 -0.69
N TRP A 48 5.29 -7.04 -1.36
CA TRP A 48 3.91 -6.60 -1.46
C TRP A 48 3.26 -6.36 -0.09
N ASP A 49 3.30 -7.37 0.79
CA ASP A 49 2.71 -7.26 2.13
C ASP A 49 3.36 -6.12 2.93
N LYS A 50 4.70 -6.02 2.87
CA LYS A 50 5.43 -4.92 3.54
C LYS A 50 5.02 -3.55 3.01
N SER A 51 4.93 -3.39 1.69
CA SER A 51 4.62 -2.12 1.04
C SER A 51 3.16 -1.71 1.25
N ILE A 52 2.17 -2.58 1.04
CA ILE A 52 0.76 -2.26 1.28
C ILE A 52 0.51 -1.93 2.76
N LYS A 53 1.09 -2.71 3.68
CA LYS A 53 0.95 -2.45 5.12
C LYS A 53 1.56 -1.12 5.52
N SER A 54 2.71 -0.76 4.95
CA SER A 54 3.37 0.52 5.19
C SER A 54 2.59 1.70 4.58
N LEU A 55 2.13 1.57 3.33
CA LEU A 55 1.28 2.58 2.66
C LEU A 55 -0.03 2.83 3.41
N GLY A 56 -0.67 1.77 3.90
CA GLY A 56 -1.86 1.86 4.74
C GLY A 56 -1.58 2.52 6.10
N LYS A 57 -0.44 2.24 6.72
CA LYS A 57 0.01 2.94 7.95
C LYS A 57 0.27 4.42 7.74
N GLN A 58 0.77 4.79 6.57
CA GLN A 58 1.00 6.19 6.18
C GLN A 58 -0.29 6.93 5.83
N GLY A 59 -1.43 6.24 5.73
CA GLY A 59 -2.69 6.84 5.29
C GLY A 59 -2.66 7.30 3.83
N LEU A 60 -1.80 6.69 3.00
CA LEU A 60 -1.69 7.00 1.56
C LEU A 60 -2.62 6.13 0.72
N THR A 61 -2.89 4.91 1.17
CA THR A 61 -3.78 3.97 0.50
C THR A 61 -4.74 3.35 1.48
N LYS A 62 -5.93 3.00 0.98
CA LYS A 62 -6.96 2.31 1.72
C LYS A 62 -7.35 1.05 0.98
N VAL A 63 -7.36 -0.06 1.70
CA VAL A 63 -7.84 -1.34 1.16
C VAL A 63 -9.28 -1.50 1.59
N VAL A 64 -10.17 -1.57 0.61
CA VAL A 64 -11.59 -1.84 0.79
C VAL A 64 -11.83 -3.29 0.37
N LYS A 65 -12.39 -4.08 1.28
CA LYS A 65 -12.86 -5.42 0.97
C LYS A 65 -14.33 -5.33 0.56
N THR A 66 -14.64 -5.80 -0.63
CA THR A 66 -15.99 -6.03 -1.12
C THR A 66 -16.30 -7.53 -1.05
N ASP A 67 -17.56 -7.92 -1.28
CA ASP A 67 -18.00 -9.31 -1.10
C ASP A 67 -17.22 -10.32 -1.95
N ASP A 68 -16.76 -9.90 -3.14
CA ASP A 68 -16.05 -10.76 -4.09
C ASP A 68 -14.58 -10.40 -4.30
N SER A 69 -14.12 -9.21 -3.87
CA SER A 69 -12.75 -8.76 -4.17
C SER A 69 -12.17 -7.77 -3.14
N LEU A 70 -10.88 -7.46 -3.32
CA LEU A 70 -10.17 -6.46 -2.52
C LEU A 70 -9.79 -5.33 -3.47
N THR A 71 -10.24 -4.11 -3.20
CA THR A 71 -9.87 -2.94 -3.99
C THR A 71 -8.98 -2.05 -3.14
N VAL A 72 -7.92 -1.52 -3.75
CA VAL A 72 -7.07 -0.50 -3.13
C VAL A 72 -7.42 0.84 -3.75
N GLU A 73 -7.65 1.85 -2.92
CA GLU A 73 -7.92 3.23 -3.33
C GLU A 73 -6.86 4.16 -2.72
N ILE A 74 -6.45 5.18 -3.47
CA ILE A 74 -5.56 6.23 -2.95
C ILE A 74 -6.38 7.19 -2.09
N LEU A 75 -5.81 7.63 -0.96
CA LEU A 75 -6.43 8.60 -0.04
C LEU A 75 -6.03 10.05 -0.38
#